data_AF-A0A6N9BIF3-F1
#
_entry.id   AF-A0A6N9BIF3-F1
#
_cell.length_a   1.000
_cell.length_b   1.000
_cell.length_c   1.000
_cell.angle_alpha   90.00
_cell.angle_beta   90.00
_cell.angle_gamma   90.00
#
_symmetry.space_group_name_H-M   'P 1'
#
loop_
_entity.id
_entity.type
_entity.pdbx_description
1 polymer ?
#
loop_
_entity_poly.entity_id
_entity_poly.type
_entity_poly.pdbx_seq_one_letter_code
_entity_poly.pdbx_strand_id
1 'polypeptide(L)'
;MLQRLLLLAAAASVATMVAGCGGGGAPFPPPASVAGLAGVPADHGLDPGVRITVGSGSAEDHGNVTIHCPADAPACVVVVAADGKVGYEPAGGLPAIRPRARDSGAVEDALKSRLAASTWPVAFGFGGAVVTCEAEGCPRADAIHVDRPADGDMRRPDGDHRPDLSGFDRLEPRRGIALARKAATRGEGRRSVLHRAYGAWMDHGFFLVETFAGREEFDSRYSVTWFGDASHAGPIAAPGGSATWSGVMSGVKAAAPGGSFAFVHGDAAVTVSGLGAGTEVSVDVAFTDIVNEDSGARVGDMVWRGLPLQGRAFGTEDVRFNDGDGYFRDAGFGAEAQGSIYGRLYGPAHGEVGGMFHRDGIAGAFAGKRER
;
A
#
# COMPACT_ATOMS: atom_id res chain seq x y z
N MET A 1 -60.38 -32.31 -61.29
CA MET A 1 -60.06 -31.59 -62.55
C MET A 1 -60.67 -30.20 -62.42
N LEU A 2 -60.01 -29.06 -62.58
CA LEU A 2 -58.68 -28.74 -63.13
C LEU A 2 -58.31 -27.31 -62.64
N GLN A 3 -57.06 -27.15 -62.21
CA GLN A 3 -56.14 -25.99 -62.31
C GLN A 3 -56.61 -24.57 -61.90
N ARG A 4 -56.04 -23.97 -60.83
CA ARG A 4 -54.70 -23.29 -60.70
C ARG A 4 -54.66 -21.95 -61.47
N LEU A 5 -54.09 -20.84 -61.00
CA LEU A 5 -53.44 -20.38 -59.77
C LEU A 5 -53.10 -18.87 -60.03
N LEU A 6 -52.71 -18.17 -58.96
CA LEU A 6 -51.90 -16.94 -58.90
C LEU A 6 -52.56 -15.55 -58.76
N LEU A 7 -52.05 -14.92 -57.69
CA LEU A 7 -52.33 -13.65 -57.04
C LEU A 7 -52.01 -12.42 -57.90
N LEU A 8 -52.79 -11.36 -57.70
CA LEU A 8 -52.28 -10.00 -57.46
C LEU A 8 -53.41 -9.17 -56.83
N ALA A 9 -53.19 -8.74 -55.59
CA ALA A 9 -54.15 -7.95 -54.82
C ALA A 9 -54.04 -6.45 -55.18
N ALA A 10 -55.21 -5.92 -55.52
CA ALA A 10 -55.74 -4.56 -55.44
C ALA A 10 -54.80 -3.37 -55.13
N ALA A 11 -54.81 -2.43 -56.06
CA ALA A 11 -54.76 -1.00 -55.80
C ALA A 11 -56.19 -0.43 -55.89
N ALA A 12 -56.63 0.32 -54.88
CA ALA A 12 -57.46 1.51 -55.05
C ALA A 12 -57.67 2.24 -53.73
N SER A 13 -57.35 3.53 -53.79
CA SER A 13 -57.31 4.53 -52.74
C SER A 13 -58.69 4.92 -52.19
N VAL A 14 -58.75 5.25 -50.90
CA VAL A 14 -59.62 6.31 -50.40
C VAL A 14 -58.77 7.23 -49.51
N ALA A 15 -58.72 8.49 -49.90
CA ALA A 15 -58.08 9.57 -49.17
C ALA A 15 -58.95 9.99 -47.98
N THR A 16 -58.33 10.24 -46.82
CA THR A 16 -58.88 11.18 -45.83
C THR A 16 -57.73 11.87 -45.12
N MET A 17 -57.81 13.20 -45.08
CA MET A 17 -56.84 14.12 -44.49
C MET A 17 -56.60 13.84 -43.01
N VAL A 18 -55.33 13.80 -42.60
CA VAL A 18 -54.93 14.16 -41.23
C VAL A 18 -53.71 15.08 -41.33
N ALA A 19 -53.86 16.22 -40.67
CA ALA A 19 -52.88 17.30 -40.59
C ALA A 19 -51.53 16.81 -40.05
N GLY A 20 -50.46 17.38 -40.60
CA GLY A 20 -49.09 17.05 -40.24
C GLY A 20 -48.67 17.49 -38.85
N CYS A 21 -47.77 16.71 -38.27
CA CYS A 21 -46.72 17.17 -37.36
C CYS A 21 -45.44 16.47 -37.81
N GLY A 22 -44.68 17.14 -38.68
CA GLY A 22 -43.32 16.74 -39.03
C GLY A 22 -42.41 16.99 -37.83
N GLY A 23 -42.07 15.93 -37.09
CA GLY A 23 -41.01 15.94 -36.10
C GLY A 23 -39.66 15.98 -36.82
N GLY A 24 -39.25 17.17 -37.25
CA GLY A 24 -37.87 17.41 -37.66
C GLY A 24 -36.94 17.08 -36.51
N GLY A 25 -36.10 16.06 -36.67
CA GLY A 25 -34.97 15.81 -35.80
C GLY A 25 -34.04 17.01 -35.90
N ALA A 26 -34.23 17.97 -35.00
CA ALA A 26 -33.32 19.08 -34.85
C ALA A 26 -31.92 18.49 -34.60
N PRO A 27 -30.88 18.92 -35.34
CA PRO A 27 -29.52 18.53 -35.02
C PRO A 27 -29.29 18.84 -33.54
N PHE A 28 -28.76 17.86 -32.80
CA PHE A 28 -28.34 18.07 -31.42
C PHE A 28 -27.53 19.38 -31.39
N PRO A 29 -27.87 20.33 -30.48
CA PRO A 29 -27.09 21.55 -30.37
C PRO A 29 -25.61 21.16 -30.21
N PRO A 30 -24.68 21.91 -30.83
CA PRO A 30 -23.26 21.65 -30.66
C PRO A 30 -22.97 21.53 -29.16
N PRO A 31 -22.10 20.59 -28.75
CA PRO A 31 -21.88 20.31 -27.32
C PRO A 31 -21.57 21.63 -26.61
N ALA A 32 -22.27 21.87 -25.51
CA ALA A 32 -21.99 23.00 -24.63
C ALA A 32 -20.48 23.05 -24.36
N SER A 33 -19.89 24.25 -24.38
CA SER A 33 -18.46 24.44 -24.18
C SER A 33 -17.99 23.67 -22.95
N VAL A 34 -17.22 22.62 -23.16
CA VAL A 34 -16.69 21.77 -22.09
C VAL A 34 -15.42 22.44 -21.57
N ALA A 35 -15.39 22.74 -20.28
CA ALA A 35 -14.16 23.16 -19.61
C ALA A 35 -13.41 21.92 -19.12
N GLY A 36 -12.08 21.89 -19.32
CA GLY A 36 -11.25 20.79 -18.84
C GLY A 36 -11.27 20.70 -17.32
N LEU A 37 -11.39 19.49 -16.79
CA LEU A 37 -11.35 19.27 -15.35
C LEU A 37 -9.91 18.90 -14.92
N ALA A 38 -9.34 19.68 -14.01
CA ALA A 38 -7.99 19.43 -13.50
C ALA A 38 -7.98 18.30 -12.46
N GLY A 39 -6.88 17.55 -12.40
CA GLY A 39 -6.65 16.54 -11.36
C GLY A 39 -7.30 15.17 -11.60
N VAL A 40 -7.78 14.90 -12.82
CA VAL A 40 -8.29 13.57 -13.19
C VAL A 40 -7.12 12.64 -13.53
N PRO A 41 -7.01 11.45 -12.90
CA PRO A 41 -5.97 10.46 -13.24
C PRO A 41 -6.06 10.00 -14.69
N ALA A 42 -4.93 9.65 -15.29
CA ALA A 42 -4.90 9.14 -16.67
C ALA A 42 -5.65 7.80 -16.83
N ASP A 43 -5.78 7.02 -15.76
CA ASP A 43 -6.45 5.72 -15.70
C ASP A 43 -7.81 5.79 -14.98
N HIS A 44 -8.54 6.91 -15.12
CA HIS A 44 -9.82 7.16 -14.45
C HIS A 44 -10.92 6.13 -14.76
N GLY A 45 -10.80 5.34 -15.82
CA GLY A 45 -11.70 4.22 -16.13
C GLY A 45 -13.13 4.63 -16.51
N LEU A 46 -13.33 5.87 -16.98
CA LEU A 46 -14.62 6.35 -17.47
C LEU A 46 -14.70 6.09 -18.97
N ASP A 47 -15.85 5.59 -19.43
CA ASP A 47 -16.07 5.29 -20.85
C ASP A 47 -16.07 6.57 -21.72
N PRO A 48 -15.32 6.62 -22.82
CA PRO A 48 -15.35 7.73 -23.76
C PRO A 48 -16.75 7.99 -24.33
N GLY A 49 -17.13 9.26 -24.47
CA GLY A 49 -18.43 9.66 -25.00
C GLY A 49 -19.59 9.60 -24.00
N VAL A 50 -19.33 9.29 -22.73
CA VAL A 50 -20.36 9.24 -21.68
C VAL A 50 -20.54 10.61 -21.02
N ARG A 51 -21.80 10.88 -20.66
CA ARG A 51 -22.22 12.04 -19.87
C ARG A 51 -22.76 11.54 -18.53
N ILE A 52 -22.12 11.96 -17.44
CA ILE A 52 -22.41 11.52 -16.07
C ILE A 52 -23.02 12.71 -15.31
N THR A 53 -24.16 12.50 -14.66
CA THR A 53 -24.83 13.53 -13.84
C THR A 53 -24.85 13.10 -12.39
N VAL A 54 -24.22 13.89 -11.51
CA VAL A 54 -24.19 13.65 -10.07
C VAL A 54 -25.07 14.68 -9.37
N GLY A 55 -25.98 14.20 -8.52
CA GLY A 55 -26.89 15.07 -7.77
C GLY A 55 -26.14 16.06 -6.85
N SER A 56 -26.76 17.21 -6.59
CA SER A 56 -26.23 18.20 -5.65
C SER A 56 -26.01 17.58 -4.26
N GLY A 57 -24.82 17.79 -3.69
CA GLY A 57 -24.42 17.23 -2.38
C GLY A 57 -24.14 15.73 -2.39
N SER A 58 -24.20 15.07 -3.55
CA SER A 58 -23.94 13.64 -3.70
C SER A 58 -22.50 13.34 -4.11
N ALA A 59 -22.11 12.09 -3.90
CA ALA A 59 -20.91 11.50 -4.46
C ALA A 59 -21.28 10.19 -5.15
N GLU A 60 -20.76 9.98 -6.36
CA GLU A 60 -21.03 8.76 -7.13
C GLU A 60 -19.73 8.18 -7.69
N ASP A 61 -19.62 6.85 -7.65
CA ASP A 61 -18.49 6.10 -8.17
C ASP A 61 -18.71 5.74 -9.65
N HIS A 62 -17.74 6.06 -10.49
CA HIS A 62 -17.75 5.76 -11.91
C HIS A 62 -16.34 5.31 -12.33
N GLY A 63 -16.21 4.09 -12.84
CA GLY A 63 -14.90 3.52 -13.17
C GLY A 63 -13.96 3.46 -11.95
N ASN A 64 -12.80 4.09 -12.07
CA ASN A 64 -11.77 4.20 -11.03
C ASN A 64 -11.80 5.56 -10.31
N VAL A 65 -12.89 6.32 -10.40
CA VAL A 65 -13.01 7.62 -9.73
C VAL A 65 -14.33 7.78 -8.97
N THR A 66 -14.32 8.60 -7.93
CA THR A 66 -15.49 9.12 -7.23
C THR A 66 -15.67 10.59 -7.61
N ILE A 67 -16.86 10.93 -8.09
CA ILE A 67 -17.23 12.28 -8.50
C ILE A 67 -18.05 12.91 -7.38
N HIS A 68 -17.55 13.98 -6.76
CA HIS A 68 -18.23 14.73 -5.71
C HIS A 68 -18.86 16.01 -6.26
N CYS A 69 -20.14 16.23 -5.95
CA CYS A 69 -20.84 17.47 -6.29
C CYS A 69 -21.13 18.30 -5.03
N PRO A 70 -20.82 19.62 -5.01
CA PRO A 70 -21.13 20.50 -3.87
C PRO A 70 -22.63 20.54 -3.56
N ALA A 71 -22.99 20.63 -2.27
CA ALA A 71 -24.38 20.66 -1.81
C ALA A 71 -25.12 21.98 -2.09
N ASP A 72 -24.37 23.04 -2.38
CA ASP A 72 -24.85 24.39 -2.67
C ASP A 72 -24.81 24.73 -4.17
N ALA A 73 -24.54 23.73 -5.03
CA ALA A 73 -24.49 23.88 -6.48
C ALA A 73 -25.60 23.09 -7.19
N PRO A 74 -25.98 23.44 -8.43
CA PRO A 74 -26.76 22.56 -9.30
C PRO A 74 -26.06 21.21 -9.50
N ALA A 75 -26.77 20.21 -10.03
CA ALA A 75 -26.18 18.92 -10.36
C ALA A 75 -24.91 19.09 -11.22
N CYS A 76 -23.90 18.30 -10.92
CA CYS A 76 -22.63 18.33 -11.62
C CYS A 76 -22.75 17.42 -12.85
N VAL A 77 -22.37 17.94 -14.02
CA VAL A 77 -22.40 17.17 -15.26
C VAL A 77 -20.98 17.03 -15.78
N VAL A 78 -20.46 15.80 -15.72
CA VAL A 78 -19.15 15.41 -16.22
C VAL A 78 -19.31 14.82 -17.63
N VAL A 79 -18.46 15.24 -18.55
CA VAL A 79 -18.45 14.75 -19.94
C VAL A 79 -17.08 14.16 -20.24
N VAL A 80 -17.06 12.93 -20.73
CA VAL A 80 -15.84 12.27 -21.21
C VAL A 80 -15.82 12.39 -22.72
N ALA A 81 -14.87 13.13 -23.25
CA ALA A 81 -14.70 13.27 -24.70
C ALA A 81 -14.28 11.93 -25.34
N ALA A 82 -14.42 11.83 -26.67
CA ALA A 82 -14.04 10.63 -27.41
C ALA A 82 -12.54 10.28 -27.29
N ASP A 83 -11.69 11.28 -26.98
CA ASP A 83 -10.26 11.10 -26.72
C ASP A 83 -9.94 10.75 -25.26
N GLY A 84 -10.96 10.49 -24.44
CA GLY A 84 -10.82 10.15 -23.02
C GLY A 84 -10.64 11.36 -22.11
N LYS A 85 -10.53 12.59 -22.62
CA LYS A 85 -10.40 13.77 -21.75
C LYS A 85 -11.69 14.02 -20.98
N VAL A 86 -11.54 14.31 -19.71
CA VAL A 86 -12.66 14.60 -18.81
C VAL A 86 -12.84 16.10 -18.67
N GLY A 87 -14.06 16.56 -18.85
CA GLY A 87 -14.46 17.93 -18.59
C GLY A 87 -15.83 18.01 -17.94
N TYR A 88 -16.35 19.21 -17.77
CA TYR A 88 -17.65 19.46 -17.16
C TYR A 88 -18.45 20.52 -17.91
N GLU A 89 -19.77 20.49 -17.74
CA GLU A 89 -20.65 21.52 -18.28
C GLU A 89 -20.72 22.74 -17.35
N PRO A 90 -20.38 23.96 -17.81
CA PRO A 90 -20.34 25.15 -16.97
C PRO A 90 -21.70 25.57 -16.35
N ALA A 91 -22.80 25.06 -16.90
CA ALA A 91 -24.14 25.32 -16.37
C ALA A 91 -24.45 24.51 -15.09
N GLY A 92 -23.66 23.47 -14.79
CA GLY A 92 -23.78 22.66 -13.58
C GLY A 92 -22.85 23.12 -12.45
N GLY A 93 -22.88 22.41 -11.32
CA GLY A 93 -21.87 22.55 -10.28
C GLY A 93 -20.48 22.10 -10.77
N LEU A 94 -19.40 22.67 -10.20
CA LEU A 94 -18.04 22.24 -10.47
C LEU A 94 -17.75 20.92 -9.72
N PRO A 95 -17.57 19.78 -10.42
CA PRO A 95 -17.31 18.51 -9.77
C PRO A 95 -15.88 18.46 -9.23
N ALA A 96 -15.69 17.80 -8.09
CA ALA A 96 -14.38 17.33 -7.65
C ALA A 96 -14.26 15.84 -7.96
N ILE A 97 -13.31 15.47 -8.83
CA ILE A 97 -13.02 14.06 -9.14
C ILE A 97 -11.86 13.60 -8.28
N ARG A 98 -12.05 12.49 -7.60
CA ARG A 98 -11.01 11.81 -6.83
C ARG A 98 -10.86 10.39 -7.34
N PRO A 99 -9.67 9.79 -7.28
CA PRO A 99 -9.53 8.38 -7.56
C PRO A 99 -10.36 7.59 -6.54
N ARG A 100 -11.07 6.57 -7.02
CA ARG A 100 -11.89 5.70 -6.18
C ARG A 100 -10.94 4.90 -5.32
N ALA A 101 -11.15 4.93 -4.01
CA ALA A 101 -10.45 4.00 -3.13
C ALA A 101 -10.79 2.59 -3.59
N ARG A 102 -9.81 1.85 -4.14
CA ARG A 102 -10.04 0.47 -4.58
C ARG A 102 -10.60 -0.33 -3.41
N ASP A 103 -11.69 -1.05 -3.64
CA ASP A 103 -12.23 -2.01 -2.68
C ASP A 103 -11.10 -2.95 -2.23
N SER A 104 -10.69 -2.80 -0.97
CA SER A 104 -9.64 -3.58 -0.30
C SER A 104 -9.98 -5.08 -0.26
N GLY A 105 -11.27 -5.43 -0.40
CA GLY A 105 -11.75 -6.81 -0.46
C GLY A 105 -11.20 -7.63 -1.63
N ALA A 106 -10.94 -7.05 -2.79
CA ALA A 106 -10.43 -7.82 -3.94
C ALA A 106 -8.96 -8.27 -3.76
N VAL A 107 -8.17 -7.53 -2.97
CA VAL A 107 -6.79 -7.90 -2.66
C VAL A 107 -6.73 -8.84 -1.47
N GLU A 108 -7.62 -8.67 -0.50
CA GLU A 108 -7.79 -9.58 0.63
C GLU A 108 -8.31 -10.95 0.18
N ASP A 109 -9.27 -11.00 -0.74
CA ASP A 109 -9.75 -12.24 -1.36
C ASP A 109 -8.69 -12.86 -2.26
N ALA A 110 -7.82 -12.07 -2.90
CA ALA A 110 -6.65 -12.60 -3.61
C ALA A 110 -5.60 -13.17 -2.65
N LEU A 111 -5.37 -12.54 -1.48
CA LEU A 111 -4.49 -13.07 -0.43
C LEU A 111 -5.08 -14.34 0.19
N LYS A 112 -6.36 -14.33 0.56
CA LYS A 112 -7.09 -15.47 1.16
C LYS A 112 -7.25 -16.63 0.18
N SER A 113 -7.60 -16.37 -1.08
CA SER A 113 -7.70 -17.39 -2.15
C SER A 113 -6.34 -18.03 -2.43
N ARG A 114 -5.25 -17.25 -2.43
CA ARG A 114 -3.88 -17.78 -2.61
C ARG A 114 -3.37 -18.53 -1.38
N LEU A 115 -3.71 -18.09 -0.17
CA LEU A 115 -3.44 -18.81 1.08
C LEU A 115 -4.22 -20.14 1.15
N ALA A 116 -5.46 -20.17 0.68
CA ALA A 116 -6.33 -21.34 0.70
C ALA A 116 -6.04 -22.36 -0.44
N ALA A 117 -5.56 -21.91 -1.60
CA ALA A 117 -5.27 -22.77 -2.76
C ALA A 117 -3.85 -23.40 -2.76
N SER A 118 -2.98 -23.00 -1.83
CA SER A 118 -1.61 -23.50 -1.73
C SER A 118 -1.57 -24.91 -1.11
N THR A 119 -1.38 -25.94 -1.93
CA THR A 119 -1.17 -27.35 -1.51
C THR A 119 0.31 -27.77 -1.43
N TRP A 120 1.24 -26.84 -1.66
CA TRP A 120 2.68 -26.91 -1.36
C TRP A 120 3.12 -25.54 -0.80
N PRO A 121 3.73 -25.42 0.40
CA PRO A 121 3.87 -24.12 1.06
C PRO A 121 5.19 -23.46 0.68
N VAL A 122 5.21 -22.79 -0.48
CA VAL A 122 6.40 -22.28 -1.15
C VAL A 122 7.11 -21.20 -0.34
N ALA A 123 8.43 -21.15 -0.48
CA ALA A 123 9.17 -19.90 -0.55
C ALA A 123 8.32 -18.78 -1.20
N PHE A 124 8.19 -17.64 -0.54
CA PHE A 124 7.78 -16.38 -1.13
C PHE A 124 8.64 -16.04 -2.36
N GLY A 125 8.28 -16.58 -3.52
CA GLY A 125 8.69 -16.05 -4.81
C GLY A 125 7.64 -15.04 -5.24
N PHE A 126 7.98 -13.75 -5.21
CA PHE A 126 7.19 -12.70 -5.86
C PHE A 126 7.29 -12.85 -7.38
N GLY A 127 6.63 -13.87 -7.92
CA GLY A 127 6.32 -13.97 -9.34
C GLY A 127 5.08 -13.14 -9.65
N GLY A 128 5.28 -11.85 -9.88
CA GLY A 128 4.27 -10.96 -10.49
C GLY A 128 3.42 -10.15 -9.51
N ALA A 129 3.91 -8.95 -9.18
CA ALA A 129 3.07 -7.77 -8.93
C ALA A 129 3.84 -6.51 -9.38
N VAL A 130 3.10 -5.63 -10.06
CA VAL A 130 3.48 -4.54 -10.95
C VAL A 130 4.68 -3.67 -10.51
N VAL A 131 5.68 -3.60 -11.39
CA VAL A 131 6.70 -2.54 -11.45
C VAL A 131 6.09 -1.36 -12.22
N THR A 132 5.97 -0.19 -11.59
CA THR A 132 5.80 1.07 -12.32
C THR A 132 7.17 1.75 -12.45
N CYS A 133 7.77 1.67 -13.64
CA CYS A 133 8.89 2.52 -14.03
C CYS A 133 8.32 3.82 -14.61
N GLU A 134 8.65 4.96 -14.03
CA GLU A 134 8.63 6.23 -14.76
C GLU A 134 10.04 6.49 -15.30
N ALA A 135 10.13 6.64 -16.63
CA ALA A 135 11.31 6.94 -17.46
C ALA A 135 12.19 5.76 -17.94
N GLU A 136 12.64 5.90 -19.19
CA GLU A 136 13.37 4.91 -20.00
C GLU A 136 14.78 4.62 -19.43
N GLY A 137 15.08 3.35 -19.15
CA GLY A 137 16.46 2.87 -18.94
C GLY A 137 16.79 2.08 -17.66
N CYS A 138 15.92 1.20 -17.16
CA CYS A 138 16.17 0.44 -15.92
C CYS A 138 17.03 -0.84 -16.13
N PRO A 139 18.16 -1.03 -15.43
CA PRO A 139 18.73 -2.34 -15.12
C PRO A 139 17.99 -3.01 -13.93
N ARG A 140 18.23 -4.31 -13.76
CA ARG A 140 17.49 -5.31 -12.95
C ARG A 140 17.21 -4.89 -11.49
N ALA A 141 16.03 -5.27 -10.99
CA ALA A 141 15.47 -4.85 -9.70
C ALA A 141 16.00 -5.65 -8.50
N ASP A 142 16.53 -4.91 -7.51
CA ASP A 142 16.98 -5.33 -6.18
C ASP A 142 16.04 -4.74 -5.12
N ALA A 143 15.70 -5.50 -4.07
CA ALA A 143 14.74 -5.18 -3.00
C ALA A 143 13.29 -4.86 -3.43
N ILE A 144 12.35 -5.78 -3.15
CA ILE A 144 10.93 -5.59 -3.48
C ILE A 144 10.28 -4.70 -2.42
N HIS A 145 10.17 -3.41 -2.74
CA HIS A 145 9.31 -2.46 -2.04
C HIS A 145 7.97 -2.38 -2.79
N VAL A 146 6.86 -2.75 -2.13
CA VAL A 146 5.53 -2.59 -2.72
C VAL A 146 5.00 -1.21 -2.36
N ASP A 147 5.45 -0.20 -3.10
CA ASP A 147 4.82 1.12 -3.09
C ASP A 147 3.47 1.02 -3.83
N ARG A 148 2.37 1.26 -3.12
CA ARG A 148 1.04 1.30 -3.74
C ARG A 148 0.80 2.68 -4.35
N PRO A 149 0.20 2.78 -5.56
CA PRO A 149 -0.22 4.06 -6.11
C PRO A 149 -1.26 4.76 -5.23
N ALA A 150 -1.02 6.07 -5.10
CA ALA A 150 -1.72 7.21 -4.51
C ALA A 150 -3.06 7.11 -3.76
N ASP A 151 -3.94 6.12 -3.96
CA ASP A 151 -5.36 6.31 -3.63
C ASP A 151 -6.08 5.15 -2.93
N GLY A 152 -5.33 4.14 -2.47
CA GLY A 152 -5.87 3.08 -1.63
C GLY A 152 -6.01 3.53 -0.18
N ASP A 153 -7.13 4.13 0.18
CA ASP A 153 -7.50 4.33 1.58
C ASP A 153 -7.65 2.95 2.27
N MET A 154 -6.86 2.64 3.30
CA MET A 154 -7.19 1.58 4.26
C MET A 154 -8.37 2.01 5.15
N ARG A 155 -9.44 2.53 4.55
CA ARG A 155 -10.72 2.65 5.25
C ARG A 155 -11.21 1.24 5.55
N ARG A 156 -11.34 0.96 6.84
CA ARG A 156 -12.02 -0.22 7.38
C ARG A 156 -13.38 -0.35 6.68
N PRO A 157 -13.61 -1.38 5.85
CA PRO A 157 -14.93 -1.67 5.35
C PRO A 157 -15.67 -2.45 6.44
N ASP A 158 -16.12 -1.77 7.50
CA ASP A 158 -17.07 -2.26 8.53
C ASP A 158 -16.83 -3.67 9.14
N GLY A 159 -15.65 -4.23 8.97
CA GLY A 159 -15.20 -5.52 9.48
C GLY A 159 -13.86 -5.36 10.16
N ASP A 160 -13.74 -5.93 11.36
CA ASP A 160 -12.53 -5.98 12.17
C ASP A 160 -11.47 -6.86 11.48
N HIS A 161 -10.90 -6.38 10.36
CA HIS A 161 -9.87 -7.05 9.58
C HIS A 161 -8.52 -6.76 10.21
N ARG A 162 -8.37 -7.31 11.42
CA ARG A 162 -7.04 -7.51 11.99
C ARG A 162 -6.35 -8.59 11.15
N PRO A 163 -5.04 -8.47 10.93
CA PRO A 163 -4.25 -9.56 10.36
C PRO A 163 -4.61 -10.86 11.07
N ASP A 164 -4.69 -11.96 10.32
CA ASP A 164 -4.95 -13.26 10.91
C ASP A 164 -3.75 -13.67 11.77
N LEU A 165 -3.83 -13.29 13.05
CA LEU A 165 -2.89 -13.66 14.09
C LEU A 165 -3.17 -15.08 14.61
N SER A 166 -3.92 -15.91 13.88
CA SER A 166 -4.12 -17.30 14.27
C SER A 166 -2.78 -18.02 14.38
N GLY A 167 -2.53 -18.60 15.56
CA GLY A 167 -1.25 -19.22 15.91
C GLY A 167 -0.15 -18.25 16.34
N PHE A 168 -0.45 -16.97 16.54
CA PHE A 168 0.40 -16.05 17.31
C PHE A 168 -0.16 -15.88 18.73
N ASP A 169 0.75 -15.92 19.70
CA ASP A 169 0.50 -15.46 21.06
C ASP A 169 0.53 -13.94 21.07
N ARG A 170 -0.56 -13.32 21.52
CA ARG A 170 -0.59 -11.87 21.76
C ARG A 170 0.27 -11.54 22.96
N LEU A 171 1.07 -10.50 22.83
CA LEU A 171 1.89 -9.94 23.90
C LEU A 171 1.25 -8.66 24.43
N GLU A 172 1.63 -8.26 25.64
CA GLU A 172 1.25 -6.96 26.18
C GLU A 172 1.68 -5.84 25.23
N PRO A 173 0.79 -4.90 24.86
CA PRO A 173 1.16 -3.76 24.03
C PRO A 173 2.27 -2.94 24.67
N ARG A 174 3.23 -2.48 23.86
CA ARG A 174 4.34 -1.64 24.32
C ARG A 174 4.31 -0.33 23.53
N ARG A 175 4.35 0.80 24.24
CA ARG A 175 4.27 2.16 23.64
C ARG A 175 3.05 2.34 22.72
N GLY A 176 1.92 1.70 23.04
CA GLY A 176 0.70 1.77 22.22
C GLY A 176 0.74 0.97 20.91
N ILE A 177 1.73 0.09 20.74
CA ILE A 177 1.88 -0.82 19.60
C ILE A 177 1.46 -2.22 20.02
N ALA A 178 0.61 -2.86 19.23
CA ALA A 178 0.17 -4.24 19.47
C ALA A 178 1.28 -5.20 19.03
N LEU A 179 1.57 -6.19 19.87
CA LEU A 179 2.69 -7.12 19.67
C LEU A 179 2.17 -8.55 19.65
N ALA A 180 2.76 -9.39 18.80
CA ALA A 180 2.47 -10.81 18.77
C ALA A 180 3.72 -11.61 18.45
N ARG A 181 3.80 -12.83 18.99
CA ARG A 181 4.88 -13.77 18.70
C ARG A 181 4.34 -15.13 18.33
N LYS A 182 5.13 -15.92 17.62
CA LYS A 182 4.83 -17.30 17.31
C LYS A 182 6.08 -18.14 17.53
N ALA A 183 5.92 -19.27 18.18
CA ALA A 183 6.94 -20.31 18.26
C ALA A 183 6.29 -21.63 17.89
N ALA A 184 6.69 -22.20 16.76
CA ALA A 184 6.11 -23.43 16.25
C ALA A 184 7.22 -24.36 15.73
N THR A 185 7.14 -25.63 16.09
CA THR A 185 7.92 -26.67 15.41
C THR A 185 7.09 -27.19 14.25
N ARG A 186 7.50 -26.88 13.02
CA ARG A 186 6.83 -27.39 11.82
C ARG A 186 7.49 -28.69 11.38
N GLY A 187 6.70 -29.76 11.32
CA GLY A 187 7.12 -31.00 10.67
C GLY A 187 7.03 -30.83 9.15
N GLU A 188 8.15 -30.96 8.46
CA GLU A 188 8.22 -30.96 7.00
C GLU A 188 8.85 -32.28 6.54
N GLY A 189 7.98 -33.26 6.28
CA GLY A 189 8.41 -34.64 6.01
C GLY A 189 9.08 -35.28 7.23
N ARG A 190 10.33 -35.74 7.08
CA ARG A 190 11.15 -36.28 8.19
C ARG A 190 11.87 -35.19 8.99
N ARG A 191 11.75 -33.92 8.61
CA ARG A 191 12.49 -32.81 9.21
C ARG A 191 11.59 -32.01 10.14
N SER A 192 12.19 -31.46 11.19
CA SER A 192 11.55 -30.45 12.04
C SER A 192 12.28 -29.13 11.85
N VAL A 193 11.53 -28.09 11.51
CA VAL A 193 12.02 -26.72 11.44
C VAL A 193 11.41 -25.97 12.61
N LEU A 194 12.26 -25.37 13.44
CA LEU A 194 11.81 -24.42 14.44
C LEU A 194 11.54 -23.09 13.74
N HIS A 195 10.28 -22.71 13.67
CA HIS A 195 9.82 -21.42 13.19
C HIS A 195 9.52 -20.53 14.38
N ARG A 196 10.17 -19.37 14.42
CA ARG A 196 9.85 -18.30 15.37
C ARG A 196 9.53 -17.04 14.58
N ALA A 197 8.54 -16.30 15.04
CA ALA A 197 8.18 -15.02 14.45
C ALA A 197 7.82 -14.01 15.55
N TYR A 198 8.14 -12.75 15.29
CA TYR A 198 7.76 -11.61 16.11
C TYR A 198 7.21 -10.53 15.19
N GLY A 199 6.04 -10.00 15.51
CA GLY A 199 5.45 -8.92 14.74
C GLY A 199 4.89 -7.81 15.62
N ALA A 200 4.82 -6.63 15.03
CA ALA A 200 4.18 -5.47 15.64
C ALA A 200 3.21 -4.84 14.66
N TRP A 201 2.05 -4.44 15.17
CA TRP A 201 0.95 -3.87 14.40
C TRP A 201 0.61 -2.47 14.90
N MET A 202 0.50 -1.57 13.93
CA MET A 202 0.06 -0.19 14.10
C MET A 202 -1.20 0.04 13.26
N ASP A 203 -1.69 1.28 13.23
CA ASP A 203 -2.91 1.65 12.51
C ASP A 203 -2.66 1.73 10.99
N HIS A 204 -1.44 2.09 10.56
CA HIS A 204 -1.05 2.28 9.17
C HIS A 204 0.18 1.47 8.74
N GLY A 205 0.60 0.50 9.55
CA GLY A 205 1.72 -0.37 9.19
C GLY A 205 1.93 -1.54 10.13
N PHE A 206 2.77 -2.45 9.72
CA PHE A 206 3.23 -3.56 10.53
C PHE A 206 4.61 -4.04 10.11
N PHE A 207 5.27 -4.77 11.01
CA PHE A 207 6.46 -5.53 10.67
C PHE A 207 6.38 -6.96 11.15
N LEU A 208 7.21 -7.79 10.52
CA LEU A 208 7.40 -9.19 10.89
C LEU A 208 8.89 -9.54 10.81
N VAL A 209 9.40 -10.15 11.87
CA VAL A 209 10.75 -10.72 11.94
C VAL A 209 10.61 -12.21 12.20
N GLU A 210 11.16 -13.04 11.34
CA GLU A 210 11.02 -14.49 11.41
C GLU A 210 12.36 -15.21 11.30
N THR A 211 12.45 -16.39 11.91
CA THR A 211 13.58 -17.31 11.74
C THR A 211 13.08 -18.71 11.42
N PHE A 212 13.84 -19.41 10.59
CA PHE A 212 13.67 -20.82 10.27
C PHE A 212 14.98 -21.53 10.61
N ALA A 213 14.97 -22.33 11.67
CA ALA A 213 16.12 -23.14 12.09
C ALA A 213 15.86 -24.62 11.81
N GLY A 214 16.62 -25.21 10.88
CA GLY A 214 16.64 -26.64 10.61
C GLY A 214 17.52 -27.40 11.62
N ARG A 215 17.20 -28.69 11.86
CA ARG A 215 18.04 -29.58 12.69
C ARG A 215 19.23 -30.22 11.95
N GLU A 216 19.16 -30.28 10.62
CA GLU A 216 20.25 -30.73 9.74
C GLU A 216 20.88 -29.50 9.09
N GLU A 217 22.08 -29.64 8.52
CA GLU A 217 23.02 -28.68 7.84
C GLU A 217 22.41 -27.61 6.89
N PHE A 218 21.10 -27.47 6.84
CA PHE A 218 20.38 -26.38 6.20
C PHE A 218 20.68 -25.04 6.88
N ASP A 219 20.96 -24.05 6.03
CA ASP A 219 21.05 -22.63 6.38
C ASP A 219 19.91 -22.26 7.33
N SER A 220 20.29 -21.89 8.56
CA SER A 220 19.36 -21.12 9.37
C SER A 220 19.06 -19.85 8.58
N ARG A 221 17.78 -19.58 8.32
CA ARG A 221 17.36 -18.37 7.61
C ARG A 221 16.60 -17.45 8.53
N TYR A 222 16.65 -16.17 8.20
CA TYR A 222 15.75 -15.19 8.78
C TYR A 222 15.13 -14.33 7.70
N SER A 223 13.99 -13.73 8.03
CA SER A 223 13.32 -12.72 7.22
C SER A 223 12.98 -11.54 8.10
N VAL A 224 13.16 -10.34 7.56
CA VAL A 224 12.68 -9.09 8.15
C VAL A 224 11.80 -8.45 7.11
N THR A 225 10.58 -8.08 7.48
CA THR A 225 9.63 -7.51 6.55
C THR A 225 8.91 -6.34 7.20
N TRP A 226 8.71 -5.28 6.42
CA TRP A 226 7.94 -4.11 6.79
C TRP A 226 6.90 -3.78 5.72
N PHE A 227 5.69 -3.43 6.14
CA PHE A 227 4.64 -2.90 5.27
C PHE A 227 3.92 -1.73 5.93
N GLY A 228 3.48 -0.76 5.14
CA GLY A 228 2.60 0.30 5.64
C GLY A 228 2.15 1.29 4.57
N ASP A 229 1.14 2.08 4.93
CA ASP A 229 0.58 3.15 4.11
C ASP A 229 1.42 4.42 4.29
N ALA A 230 2.34 4.65 3.35
CA ALA A 230 3.23 5.80 3.40
C ALA A 230 2.43 7.11 3.44
N SER A 231 2.85 8.06 4.28
CA SER A 231 2.20 9.38 4.34
C SER A 231 2.27 10.08 2.98
N HIS A 232 1.20 10.74 2.55
CA HIS A 232 1.15 11.36 1.22
C HIS A 232 1.85 12.72 1.11
N ALA A 233 1.83 13.51 2.17
CA ALA A 233 2.48 14.82 2.24
C ALA A 233 3.76 14.74 3.06
N GLY A 234 4.68 15.70 2.92
CA GLY A 234 5.79 15.85 3.87
C GLY A 234 5.30 16.29 5.27
N PRO A 235 6.10 16.12 6.33
CA PRO A 235 5.73 16.61 7.66
C PRO A 235 5.59 18.12 7.67
N ILE A 236 4.41 18.62 8.04
CA ILE A 236 4.13 20.05 8.20
C ILE A 236 4.33 20.41 9.67
N ALA A 237 5.24 21.35 9.96
CA ALA A 237 5.39 21.94 11.28
C ALA A 237 5.80 23.41 11.19
N ALA A 238 5.71 24.12 12.31
CA ALA A 238 6.27 25.47 12.42
C ALA A 238 7.79 25.46 12.14
N PRO A 239 8.36 26.54 11.58
CA PRO A 239 9.80 26.63 11.32
C PRO A 239 10.65 26.29 12.55
N GLY A 240 11.56 25.34 12.38
CA GLY A 240 12.45 24.85 13.43
C GLY A 240 11.81 23.81 14.36
N GLY A 241 10.61 23.32 14.03
CA GLY A 241 9.90 22.34 14.83
C GLY A 241 10.60 20.97 14.86
N SER A 242 10.26 20.20 15.89
CA SER A 242 10.65 18.80 16.03
C SER A 242 9.43 17.92 16.30
N ALA A 243 9.55 16.64 15.98
CA ALA A 243 8.56 15.62 16.32
C ALA A 243 9.28 14.34 16.75
N THR A 244 8.69 13.63 17.70
CA THR A 244 9.24 12.36 18.22
C THR A 244 8.20 11.26 18.09
N TRP A 245 8.67 10.07 17.75
CA TRP A 245 7.90 8.84 17.74
C TRP A 245 8.54 7.87 18.73
N SER A 246 7.73 7.26 19.58
CA SER A 246 8.15 6.19 20.49
C SER A 246 7.49 4.87 20.14
N GLY A 247 8.23 3.79 20.31
CA GLY A 247 7.79 2.48 19.85
C GLY A 247 8.74 1.35 20.22
N VAL A 248 8.83 0.37 19.33
CA VAL A 248 9.55 -0.88 19.57
C VAL A 248 10.48 -1.21 18.41
N MET A 249 11.52 -1.97 18.72
CA MET A 249 12.30 -2.68 17.73
C MET A 249 12.30 -4.17 18.03
N SER A 250 12.44 -4.98 16.98
CA SER A 250 12.73 -6.40 17.10
C SER A 250 13.68 -6.82 16.00
N GLY A 251 14.50 -7.81 16.29
CA GLY A 251 15.48 -8.29 15.34
C GLY A 251 15.98 -9.68 15.69
N VAL A 252 16.83 -10.17 14.82
CA VAL A 252 17.50 -11.45 14.94
C VAL A 252 18.99 -11.19 14.95
N LYS A 253 19.63 -11.57 16.05
CA LYS A 253 21.08 -11.58 16.16
C LYS A 253 21.58 -12.91 15.63
N ALA A 254 22.48 -12.88 14.66
CA ALA A 254 23.20 -14.11 14.34
C ALA A 254 24.11 -14.55 15.46
N ALA A 255 24.08 -15.85 15.71
CA ALA A 255 25.06 -16.45 16.57
C ALA A 255 26.43 -16.51 15.86
N ALA A 256 27.44 -16.81 16.66
CA ALA A 256 28.71 -17.28 16.13
C ALA A 256 28.49 -18.47 15.16
N PRO A 257 29.43 -18.73 14.24
CA PRO A 257 29.30 -19.82 13.27
C PRO A 257 28.82 -21.13 13.92
N GLY A 258 27.71 -21.68 13.41
CA GLY A 258 27.08 -22.90 13.92
C GLY A 258 26.08 -22.74 15.08
N GLY A 259 25.82 -21.51 15.55
CA GLY A 259 24.78 -21.25 16.55
C GLY A 259 23.42 -20.88 15.95
N SER A 260 22.37 -21.00 16.77
CA SER A 260 21.00 -20.57 16.41
C SER A 260 20.85 -19.06 16.50
N PHE A 261 20.02 -18.46 15.62
CA PHE A 261 19.62 -17.06 15.79
C PHE A 261 18.99 -16.81 17.16
N ALA A 262 19.31 -15.65 17.72
CA ALA A 262 18.65 -15.18 18.93
C ALA A 262 17.77 -13.98 18.62
N PHE A 263 16.52 -14.02 19.06
CA PHE A 263 15.64 -12.85 18.98
C PHE A 263 16.10 -11.80 19.97
N VAL A 264 16.04 -10.54 19.52
CA VAL A 264 16.25 -9.37 20.36
C VAL A 264 15.08 -8.43 20.22
N HIS A 265 14.74 -7.73 21.29
CA HIS A 265 13.72 -6.68 21.30
C HIS A 265 14.13 -5.52 22.18
N GLY A 266 13.61 -4.33 21.91
CA GLY A 266 13.98 -3.11 22.60
C GLY A 266 12.98 -1.98 22.36
N ASP A 267 13.22 -0.84 22.99
CA ASP A 267 12.50 0.41 22.70
C ASP A 267 13.08 1.07 21.45
N ALA A 268 12.21 1.70 20.66
CA ALA A 268 12.60 2.54 19.53
C ALA A 268 12.15 3.98 19.75
N ALA A 269 13.04 4.93 19.47
CA ALA A 269 12.73 6.35 19.41
C ALA A 269 13.23 6.94 18.10
N VAL A 270 12.37 7.66 17.39
CA VAL A 270 12.73 8.41 16.18
C VAL A 270 12.42 9.88 16.43
N THR A 271 13.38 10.77 16.19
CA THR A 271 13.18 12.21 16.32
C THR A 271 13.51 12.89 15.01
N VAL A 272 12.58 13.68 14.50
CA VAL A 272 12.76 14.50 13.30
C VAL A 272 12.89 15.95 13.72
N SER A 273 13.96 16.61 13.30
CA SER A 273 14.30 17.98 13.68
C SER A 273 14.47 18.88 12.46
N GLY A 274 14.27 20.20 12.65
CA GLY A 274 14.44 21.20 11.58
C GLY A 274 13.24 21.30 10.64
N LEU A 275 12.05 20.86 11.08
CA LEU A 275 10.83 20.93 10.27
C LEU A 275 10.46 22.39 9.95
N GLY A 276 9.97 22.64 8.73
CA GLY A 276 9.38 23.93 8.34
C GLY A 276 10.34 25.12 8.15
N ALA A 277 11.64 24.98 8.43
CA ALA A 277 12.59 26.10 8.42
C ALA A 277 13.25 26.38 7.05
N GLY A 278 12.87 25.65 5.99
CA GLY A 278 13.62 25.68 4.72
C GLY A 278 15.05 25.17 4.86
N THR A 279 15.39 24.57 6.01
CA THR A 279 16.66 23.93 6.33
C THR A 279 16.61 22.44 6.02
N GLU A 280 17.77 21.80 6.04
CA GLU A 280 17.88 20.35 5.99
C GLU A 280 17.18 19.72 7.19
N VAL A 281 16.21 18.84 6.91
CA VAL A 281 15.50 18.07 7.93
C VAL A 281 16.33 16.84 8.28
N SER A 282 16.57 16.65 9.57
CA SER A 282 17.39 15.55 10.10
C SER A 282 16.56 14.59 10.93
N VAL A 283 16.94 13.31 10.89
CA VAL A 283 16.32 12.22 11.65
C VAL A 283 17.38 11.56 12.52
N ASP A 284 17.08 11.48 13.81
CA ASP A 284 17.83 10.70 14.78
C ASP A 284 17.01 9.45 15.14
N VAL A 285 17.66 8.28 15.18
CA VAL A 285 17.05 7.02 15.59
C VAL A 285 17.85 6.43 16.74
N ALA A 286 17.16 6.03 17.81
CA ALA A 286 17.75 5.34 18.94
C ALA A 286 16.98 4.06 19.27
N PHE A 287 17.71 2.96 19.40
CA PHE A 287 17.23 1.71 19.98
C PHE A 287 17.87 1.52 21.34
N THR A 288 17.03 1.33 22.36
CA THR A 288 17.46 1.25 23.76
C THR A 288 16.82 0.06 24.46
N ASP A 289 17.35 -0.32 25.62
CA ASP A 289 16.85 -1.44 26.42
C ASP A 289 16.73 -2.73 25.59
N ILE A 290 17.72 -2.94 24.72
CA ILE A 290 17.76 -4.10 23.84
C ILE A 290 18.13 -5.32 24.68
N VAL A 291 17.29 -6.34 24.64
CA VAL A 291 17.49 -7.59 25.37
C VAL A 291 17.37 -8.78 24.44
N ASN A 292 18.19 -9.79 24.69
CA ASN A 292 18.08 -11.10 24.07
C ASN A 292 16.91 -11.86 24.71
N GLU A 293 15.94 -12.29 23.91
CA GLU A 293 14.70 -12.90 24.42
C GLU A 293 14.96 -14.20 25.18
N ASP A 294 15.91 -15.01 24.73
CA ASP A 294 16.16 -16.35 25.27
C ASP A 294 16.99 -16.32 26.56
N SER A 295 17.95 -15.41 26.65
CA SER A 295 18.90 -15.32 27.78
C SER A 295 18.60 -14.19 28.76
N GLY A 296 17.77 -13.22 28.37
CA GLY A 296 17.56 -11.97 29.11
C GLY A 296 18.78 -11.04 29.14
N ALA A 297 19.88 -11.40 28.47
CA ALA A 297 21.10 -10.60 28.45
C ALA A 297 20.87 -9.28 27.70
N ARG A 298 21.40 -8.17 28.25
CA ARG A 298 21.37 -6.87 27.56
C ARG A 298 22.28 -6.89 26.34
N VAL A 299 21.82 -6.22 25.29
CA VAL A 299 22.57 -5.90 24.08
C VAL A 299 22.83 -4.39 24.11
N GLY A 300 23.95 -3.95 23.52
CA GLY A 300 24.29 -2.53 23.47
C GLY A 300 23.25 -1.73 22.68
N ASP A 301 22.94 -0.53 23.17
CA ASP A 301 22.05 0.42 22.51
C ASP A 301 22.62 0.84 21.14
N MET A 302 21.73 1.19 20.20
CA MET A 302 22.09 1.58 18.84
C MET A 302 21.58 2.97 18.53
N VAL A 303 22.41 3.81 17.90
CA VAL A 303 22.03 5.19 17.58
C VAL A 303 22.51 5.56 16.17
N TRP A 304 21.61 6.14 15.39
CA TRP A 304 21.88 6.84 14.13
C TRP A 304 21.53 8.31 14.31
N ARG A 305 22.38 9.21 13.83
CA ARG A 305 22.18 10.65 14.00
C ARG A 305 22.27 11.38 12.68
N GLY A 306 21.49 12.44 12.53
CA GLY A 306 21.57 13.35 11.39
C GLY A 306 21.26 12.69 10.06
N LEU A 307 20.39 11.67 10.04
CA LEU A 307 19.98 11.04 8.79
C LEU A 307 19.14 12.03 7.97
N PRO A 308 19.42 12.25 6.69
CA PRO A 308 18.61 13.14 5.88
C PRO A 308 17.20 12.56 5.69
N LEU A 309 16.16 13.39 5.83
CA LEU A 309 14.80 13.02 5.46
C LEU A 309 14.51 13.45 4.02
N GLN A 310 14.41 12.49 3.10
CA GLN A 310 14.14 12.73 1.68
C GLN A 310 12.88 11.99 1.26
N GLY A 311 11.92 12.68 0.64
CA GLY A 311 10.70 12.03 0.14
C GLY A 311 9.90 11.26 1.21
N ARG A 312 10.03 11.65 2.49
CA ARG A 312 9.45 11.01 3.70
C ARG A 312 10.16 9.74 4.18
N ALA A 313 11.23 9.34 3.52
CA ALA A 313 12.11 8.27 3.96
C ALA A 313 13.42 8.85 4.51
N PHE A 314 14.11 8.09 5.35
CA PHE A 314 15.40 8.42 5.91
C PHE A 314 16.30 7.19 5.97
N GLY A 315 17.60 7.45 6.08
CA GLY A 315 18.63 6.42 6.09
C GLY A 315 19.17 6.14 4.69
N THR A 316 19.81 4.98 4.52
CA THR A 316 20.41 4.58 3.25
C THR A 316 19.36 3.85 2.42
N GLU A 317 19.06 4.30 1.20
CA GLU A 317 18.20 3.54 0.26
C GLU A 317 18.82 2.16 -0.06
N ASP A 318 20.15 2.08 -0.01
CA ASP A 318 20.96 0.87 -0.18
C ASP A 318 20.92 -0.08 1.05
N VAL A 319 19.80 -0.17 1.76
CA VAL A 319 19.55 -1.43 2.49
C VAL A 319 19.14 -2.49 1.46
N ARG A 320 20.09 -2.86 0.59
CA ARG A 320 19.93 -3.94 -0.39
C ARG A 320 19.86 -5.24 0.37
N PHE A 321 18.64 -5.69 0.60
CA PHE A 321 18.37 -7.06 1.02
C PHE A 321 18.32 -7.94 -0.23
N ASN A 322 19.51 -8.22 -0.79
CA ASN A 322 19.89 -9.13 -1.88
C ASN A 322 18.86 -9.61 -2.94
N ASP A 323 19.24 -9.41 -4.21
CA ASP A 323 19.22 -10.35 -5.35
C ASP A 323 17.93 -11.14 -5.64
N GLY A 324 16.77 -10.48 -5.76
CA GLY A 324 15.62 -10.97 -6.54
C GLY A 324 14.90 -12.25 -6.08
N ASP A 325 15.39 -12.96 -5.06
CA ASP A 325 14.74 -14.13 -4.47
C ASP A 325 14.13 -13.85 -3.10
N GLY A 326 14.38 -12.69 -2.50
CA GLY A 326 13.75 -12.24 -1.26
C GLY A 326 14.22 -12.99 -0.01
N TYR A 327 15.34 -13.73 -0.09
CA TYR A 327 15.90 -14.45 1.04
C TYR A 327 17.35 -14.03 1.33
N PHE A 328 17.65 -13.79 2.61
CA PHE A 328 19.03 -13.85 3.08
C PHE A 328 19.49 -15.30 3.05
N ARG A 329 20.20 -15.68 2.00
CA ARG A 329 20.92 -16.95 1.93
C ARG A 329 22.35 -16.71 2.38
N ASP A 330 22.65 -17.04 3.63
CA ASP A 330 23.94 -17.44 4.22
C ASP A 330 25.24 -16.67 3.85
N ALA A 331 25.19 -15.63 3.03
CA ALA A 331 26.26 -14.68 2.77
C ALA A 331 26.27 -13.74 3.98
N GLY A 332 26.82 -14.26 5.07
CA GLY A 332 26.73 -13.70 6.40
C GLY A 332 26.89 -12.19 6.40
N PHE A 333 25.96 -11.50 7.07
CA PHE A 333 25.94 -10.06 7.37
C PHE A 333 27.13 -9.35 6.76
N GLY A 334 27.07 -9.11 5.44
CA GLY A 334 28.22 -8.58 4.71
C GLY A 334 28.72 -7.37 5.48
N ALA A 335 30.03 -7.29 5.74
CA ALA A 335 30.61 -6.21 6.54
C ALA A 335 30.16 -4.82 6.02
N GLU A 336 29.82 -4.75 4.73
CA GLU A 336 29.31 -3.58 4.02
C GLU A 336 27.89 -3.14 4.44
N ALA A 337 27.03 -4.05 4.92
CA ALA A 337 25.69 -3.71 5.39
C ALA A 337 25.66 -3.28 6.87
N GLN A 338 26.79 -3.31 7.58
CA GLN A 338 26.81 -2.98 9.01
C GLN A 338 26.55 -1.49 9.24
N GLY A 339 25.56 -1.20 10.08
CA GLY A 339 25.19 0.17 10.44
C GLY A 339 24.18 0.81 9.51
N SER A 340 23.55 0.04 8.60
CA SER A 340 22.50 0.55 7.73
C SER A 340 21.15 0.62 8.43
N ILE A 341 20.35 1.60 8.03
CA ILE A 341 18.97 1.78 8.47
C ILE A 341 18.18 2.40 7.33
N TYR A 342 16.93 1.98 7.21
CA TYR A 342 15.95 2.60 6.34
C TYR A 342 14.66 2.78 7.15
N GLY A 343 14.05 3.94 7.06
CA GLY A 343 12.73 4.18 7.64
C GLY A 343 11.92 5.18 6.86
N ARG A 344 10.63 5.21 7.12
CA ARG A 344 9.67 6.10 6.46
C ARG A 344 8.56 6.50 7.43
N LEU A 345 7.94 7.65 7.17
CA LEU A 345 6.75 8.12 7.88
C LEU A 345 5.46 7.54 7.25
N TYR A 346 4.53 7.11 8.11
CA TYR A 346 3.31 6.40 7.74
C TYR A 346 2.05 7.08 8.30
N GLY A 347 0.94 6.88 7.59
CA GLY A 347 -0.40 7.32 8.00
C GLY A 347 -0.66 8.83 7.89
N PRO A 348 -1.89 9.26 8.20
CA PRO A 348 -2.27 10.67 8.24
C PRO A 348 -1.44 11.46 9.25
N ALA A 349 -1.07 12.69 8.88
CA ALA A 349 -0.28 13.61 9.71
C ALA A 349 1.03 13.02 10.26
N HIS A 350 1.57 11.97 9.62
CA HIS A 350 2.77 11.26 10.05
C HIS A 350 2.62 10.67 11.45
N GLY A 351 1.44 10.12 11.75
CA GLY A 351 1.15 9.52 13.05
C GLY A 351 2.04 8.35 13.40
N GLU A 352 2.70 7.74 12.41
CA GLU A 352 3.50 6.53 12.57
C GLU A 352 4.84 6.62 11.83
N VAL A 353 5.80 5.83 12.28
CA VAL A 353 7.11 5.65 11.64
C VAL A 353 7.48 4.17 11.70
N GLY A 354 8.24 3.71 10.72
CA GLY A 354 8.86 2.40 10.82
C GLY A 354 9.81 2.11 9.70
N GLY A 355 10.40 0.92 9.76
CA GLY A 355 11.40 0.51 8.79
C GLY A 355 12.23 -0.67 9.25
N MET A 356 13.41 -0.80 8.66
CA MET A 356 14.33 -1.92 8.83
C MET A 356 15.73 -1.42 9.13
N PHE A 357 16.53 -2.23 9.81
CA PHE A 357 17.90 -1.89 10.15
C PHE A 357 18.79 -3.13 10.15
N HIS A 358 20.09 -2.90 9.99
CA HIS A 358 21.11 -3.90 10.20
C HIS A 358 22.35 -3.30 10.87
N ARG A 359 22.68 -3.78 12.08
CA ARG A 359 23.83 -3.29 12.85
C ARG A 359 24.29 -4.31 13.89
N ASP A 360 25.60 -4.41 14.11
CA ASP A 360 26.22 -5.28 15.11
C ASP A 360 25.76 -6.76 15.05
N GLY A 361 25.55 -7.25 13.82
CA GLY A 361 25.07 -8.60 13.53
C GLY A 361 23.59 -8.83 13.85
N ILE A 362 22.82 -7.76 14.03
CA ILE A 362 21.37 -7.78 14.23
C ILE A 362 20.69 -7.20 13.01
N ALA A 363 19.87 -8.00 12.33
CA ALA A 363 18.93 -7.53 11.33
C ALA A 363 17.53 -7.47 11.96
N GLY A 364 16.80 -6.37 11.74
CA GLY A 364 15.50 -6.21 12.38
C GLY A 364 14.65 -5.12 11.79
N ALA A 365 13.48 -4.93 12.39
CA ALA A 365 12.52 -3.90 12.06
C ALA A 365 12.15 -3.08 13.32
N PHE A 366 11.64 -1.88 13.09
CA PHE A 366 11.18 -0.99 14.14
C PHE A 366 9.90 -0.28 13.72
N ALA A 367 9.08 0.04 14.70
CA ALA A 367 7.81 0.73 14.56
C ALA A 367 7.68 1.78 15.67
N GLY A 368 7.04 2.92 15.40
CA GLY A 368 6.82 3.97 16.38
C GLY A 368 5.56 4.77 16.11
N LYS A 369 4.90 5.23 17.18
CA LYS A 369 3.76 6.16 17.11
C LYS A 369 4.22 7.54 17.55
N ARG A 370 3.71 8.57 16.87
CA ARG A 370 4.05 9.96 17.15
C ARG A 370 3.55 10.35 18.54
N GLU A 371 4.41 10.99 19.30
CA GLU A 371 4.06 11.55 20.61
C GLU A 371 3.15 12.78 20.41
N ARG A 372 2.15 12.91 21.29
CA ARG A 372 1.13 13.97 21.19
C ARG A 372 1.60 15.29 21.77
#